data_AF-A0A7V6IM83-F1
#
_entry.id   AF-A0A7V6IM83-F1
#
_cell.length_a   1.000
_cell.length_b   1.000
_cell.length_c   1.000
_cell.angle_alpha   90.00
_cell.angle_beta   90.00
_cell.angle_gamma   90.00
#
_symmetry.space_group_name_H-M   'P 1'
#
loop_
_entity.id
_entity.type
_entity.pdbx_description
1 polymer ?
#
loop_
_entity_poly.entity_id
_entity_poly.type
_entity_poly.pdbx_seq_one_letter_code
_entity_poly.pdbx_strand_id
1 'polypeptide(L)'
;MAKVIQVENKAKVQSNQTTKGKSSSKKPLFRKTNYILMVVGVVLLGLGYILLSGGGSKDPDVFSDAIFDTRRLVVSPILIVLGLVIEIYAIMWHPKTPKE
;
A
#
# COMPACT_ATOMS: atom_id res chain seq x y z
N MET A 1 -31.11 -60.31 10.69
CA MET A 1 -29.67 -59.99 10.52
C MET A 1 -29.41 -58.84 9.54
N ALA A 2 -30.30 -58.52 8.59
CA ALA A 2 -30.13 -57.40 7.64
C ALA A 2 -30.36 -55.98 8.21
N LYS A 3 -30.84 -55.84 9.46
CA LYS A 3 -31.15 -54.53 10.07
C LYS A 3 -29.93 -53.83 10.68
N VAL A 4 -28.83 -54.55 10.90
CA VAL A 4 -27.59 -54.01 11.51
C VAL A 4 -26.73 -53.29 10.47
N ILE A 5 -26.72 -53.77 9.23
CA ILE A 5 -25.86 -53.25 8.15
C ILE A 5 -26.30 -51.85 7.65
N GLN A 6 -27.58 -51.49 7.80
CA GLN A 6 -28.11 -50.18 7.39
C GLN A 6 -27.85 -49.06 8.42
N VAL A 7 -27.58 -49.41 9.69
CA VAL A 7 -27.37 -48.41 10.76
C VAL A 7 -25.94 -47.84 10.70
N GLU A 8 -24.96 -48.67 10.33
CA GLU A 8 -23.55 -48.26 10.23
C GLU A 8 -23.30 -47.29 9.06
N ASN A 9 -24.05 -47.44 7.95
CA ASN A 9 -23.86 -46.62 6.76
C ASN A 9 -24.51 -45.22 6.87
N LYS A 10 -25.39 -44.99 7.86
CA LYS A 10 -25.92 -43.65 8.17
C LYS A 10 -24.98 -42.80 9.02
N ALA A 11 -24.10 -43.43 9.81
CA ALA A 11 -23.13 -42.71 10.63
C ALA A 11 -21.92 -42.20 9.84
N LYS A 12 -21.63 -42.76 8.65
CA LYS A 12 -20.44 -42.40 7.86
C LYS A 12 -20.68 -41.28 6.83
N VAL A 13 -21.93 -40.90 6.58
CA VAL A 13 -22.29 -39.82 5.62
C VAL A 13 -22.29 -38.44 6.28
N GLN A 14 -22.09 -38.37 7.61
CA GLN A 14 -22.09 -37.12 8.40
C GLN A 14 -20.74 -36.84 9.07
N SER A 15 -19.61 -37.05 8.39
CA SER A 15 -18.31 -36.49 8.78
C SER A 15 -17.84 -35.55 7.68
N ASN A 16 -18.59 -34.47 7.56
CA ASN A 16 -18.35 -33.32 6.72
C ASN A 16 -17.34 -32.39 7.42
N GLN A 17 -16.05 -32.43 7.07
CA GLN A 17 -15.18 -31.25 7.17
C GLN A 17 -14.13 -31.26 6.05
N THR A 18 -14.59 -30.85 4.86
CA THR A 18 -13.73 -30.15 3.89
C THR A 18 -13.27 -28.84 4.52
N THR A 19 -12.22 -28.86 5.34
CA THR A 19 -11.43 -27.65 5.62
C THR A 19 -10.46 -27.39 4.46
N LYS A 20 -10.97 -27.31 3.22
CA LYS A 20 -10.36 -26.36 2.29
C LYS A 20 -10.90 -25.02 2.76
N GLY A 21 -10.14 -24.42 3.69
CA GLY A 21 -10.41 -23.08 4.18
C GLY A 21 -10.77 -22.24 2.97
N LYS A 22 -11.95 -21.60 3.01
CA LYS A 22 -12.32 -20.59 2.04
C LYS A 22 -11.10 -19.70 1.92
N SER A 23 -10.36 -19.81 0.82
CA SER A 23 -9.47 -18.74 0.41
C SER A 23 -10.45 -17.59 0.23
N SER A 24 -10.56 -16.76 1.25
CA SER A 24 -11.17 -15.46 1.14
C SER A 24 -10.49 -14.90 -0.09
N SER A 25 -11.22 -14.90 -1.22
CA SER A 25 -10.80 -14.23 -2.42
C SER A 25 -10.87 -12.77 -2.02
N LYS A 26 -9.82 -12.34 -1.30
CA LYS A 26 -9.57 -10.95 -0.98
C LYS A 26 -9.34 -10.38 -2.35
N LYS A 27 -10.42 -9.91 -2.99
CA LYS A 27 -10.30 -9.02 -4.13
C LYS A 27 -9.39 -7.91 -3.63
N PRO A 28 -8.16 -7.81 -4.13
CA PRO A 28 -7.24 -6.81 -3.62
C PRO A 28 -7.94 -5.46 -3.82
N LEU A 29 -8.13 -4.71 -2.74
CA LEU A 29 -8.77 -3.39 -2.78
C LEU A 29 -8.08 -2.48 -3.81
N PHE A 30 -6.78 -2.71 -4.01
CA PHE A 30 -5.94 -1.99 -4.95
C PHE A 30 -5.49 -2.90 -6.08
N ARG A 31 -5.66 -2.44 -7.31
CA ARG A 31 -5.09 -3.10 -8.48
C ARG A 31 -3.56 -2.93 -8.47
N LYS A 32 -2.82 -3.87 -9.05
CA LYS A 32 -1.34 -3.83 -9.12
C LYS A 32 -0.81 -2.49 -9.65
N THR A 33 -1.50 -1.89 -10.61
CA THR A 33 -1.14 -0.58 -11.18
C THR A 33 -1.19 0.57 -10.17
N ASN A 34 -2.23 0.63 -9.33
CA ASN A 34 -2.37 1.64 -8.28
C ASN A 34 -1.30 1.49 -7.20
N TYR A 35 -0.96 0.24 -6.88
CA TYR A 35 0.11 -0.04 -5.92
C TYR A 35 1.47 0.47 -6.43
N ILE A 36 1.76 0.35 -7.73
CA ILE A 36 2.99 0.92 -8.31
C ILE A 36 2.98 2.45 -8.22
N LEU A 37 1.84 3.10 -8.53
CA LEU A 37 1.72 4.56 -8.42
C LEU A 37 1.91 5.05 -6.97
N MET A 38 1.43 4.30 -5.97
CA MET A 38 1.67 4.58 -4.55
C MET A 38 3.15 4.57 -4.22
N VAL A 39 3.87 3.52 -4.61
CA VAL A 39 5.31 3.40 -4.34
C VAL A 39 6.08 4.55 -4.97
N VAL A 40 5.72 4.93 -6.20
CA VAL A 40 6.33 6.09 -6.87
C VAL A 40 6.07 7.39 -6.10
N GLY A 41 4.86 7.61 -5.61
CA GLY A 41 4.51 8.77 -4.77
C GLY A 41 5.34 8.84 -3.48
N VAL A 42 5.47 7.72 -2.77
CA VAL A 42 6.29 7.61 -1.54
C VAL A 42 7.77 7.89 -1.83
N VAL A 43 8.31 7.40 -2.95
CA VAL A 43 9.70 7.67 -3.35
C VAL A 43 9.92 9.16 -3.63
N LEU A 44 8.96 9.82 -4.31
CA LEU A 44 9.01 11.27 -4.56
C LEU A 44 8.97 12.08 -3.27
N LEU A 45 8.11 11.70 -2.33
CA LEU A 45 8.07 12.31 -1.00
C LEU A 45 9.39 12.13 -0.26
N GLY A 46 9.93 10.91 -0.25
CA GLY A 46 11.22 10.59 0.36
C GLY A 46 12.36 11.45 -0.22
N LEU A 47 12.41 11.59 -1.55
CA LEU A 47 13.38 12.46 -2.21
C LEU A 47 13.23 13.93 -1.81
N GLY A 48 12.00 14.44 -1.75
CA GLY A 48 11.71 15.80 -1.30
C GLY A 48 12.17 16.07 0.14
N TYR A 49 11.91 15.14 1.05
CA TYR A 49 12.37 15.23 2.44
C TYR A 49 13.90 15.11 2.58
N ILE A 50 14.55 14.23 1.81
CA ILE A 50 16.01 14.11 1.79
C ILE A 50 16.64 15.42 1.32
N LEU A 51 16.05 16.07 0.31
CA LEU A 51 16.53 17.34 -0.21
C LEU A 51 16.40 18.47 0.83
N LEU A 52 15.33 18.44 1.63
CA LEU A 52 15.07 19.36 2.75
C LEU A 52 16.00 19.13 3.95
N SER A 53 16.40 17.88 4.19
CA SER A 53 17.39 17.53 5.22
C SER A 53 18.82 17.95 4.86
N GLY A 54 19.06 18.38 3.61
CA GLY A 54 20.38 18.79 3.13
C GLY A 54 20.67 20.26 3.43
N GLY A 55 21.84 20.53 4.03
CA GLY A 55 22.33 21.89 4.27
C GLY A 55 22.79 22.16 5.71
N GLY A 56 22.48 21.26 6.65
CA GLY A 56 22.84 21.40 8.06
C GLY A 56 24.34 21.69 8.28
N SER A 57 24.63 22.73 9.05
CA SER A 57 26.00 23.04 9.51
C SER A 57 26.49 21.95 10.48
N LYS A 58 27.79 21.65 10.43
CA LYS A 58 28.42 20.70 11.39
C LYS A 58 28.62 21.33 12.76
N ASP A 59 28.68 22.66 12.82
CA ASP A 59 28.85 23.43 14.05
C ASP A 59 27.52 24.15 14.38
N PRO A 60 26.89 23.86 15.52
CA PRO A 60 25.58 24.42 15.88
C PRO A 60 25.59 25.93 16.12
N ASP A 61 26.76 26.52 16.37
CA ASP A 61 26.95 27.97 16.55
C ASP A 61 27.26 28.72 15.23
N VAL A 62 27.43 28.00 14.11
CA VAL A 62 27.70 28.60 12.81
C VAL A 62 26.52 28.32 11.87
N PHE A 63 25.68 29.32 11.65
CA PHE A 63 24.64 29.25 10.63
C PHE A 63 25.29 29.11 9.24
N SER A 64 24.93 28.04 8.53
CA SER A 64 25.37 27.83 7.15
C SER A 64 24.34 28.43 6.19
N ASP A 65 24.75 29.42 5.41
CA ASP A 65 23.91 30.03 4.36
C ASP A 65 23.46 29.01 3.31
N ALA A 66 24.11 27.83 3.23
CA ALA A 66 23.72 26.73 2.36
C ALA A 66 22.34 26.12 2.71
N ILE A 67 21.81 26.33 3.93
CA ILE A 67 20.43 25.99 4.30
C ILE A 67 19.44 26.96 3.68
N PHE A 68 19.83 28.23 3.56
CA PHE A 68 19.00 29.31 3.02
C PHE A 68 19.10 29.44 1.51
N ASP A 69 19.73 28.48 0.82
CA ASP A 69 19.69 28.42 -0.62
C ASP A 69 18.23 28.29 -1.06
N THR A 70 17.70 29.40 -1.56
CA THR A 70 16.27 29.62 -1.83
C THR A 70 15.74 28.59 -2.80
N ARG A 71 16.64 28.02 -3.62
CA ARG A 71 16.33 26.95 -4.56
C ARG A 71 15.95 25.66 -3.83
N ARG A 72 16.64 25.27 -2.76
CA ARG A 72 16.27 24.08 -1.97
C ARG A 72 15.01 24.30 -1.15
N LEU A 73 14.88 25.46 -0.52
CA LEU A 73 13.71 25.78 0.30
C LEU A 73 12.42 25.89 -0.51
N VAL A 74 12.48 26.16 -1.82
CA VAL A 74 11.29 26.24 -2.67
C VAL A 74 11.09 24.96 -3.49
N VAL A 75 12.15 24.41 -4.10
CA VAL A 75 12.04 23.20 -4.93
C VAL A 75 11.68 21.98 -4.09
N SER A 76 12.24 21.86 -2.87
CA SER A 76 11.97 20.68 -2.02
C SER A 76 10.50 20.62 -1.57
N PRO A 77 9.89 21.70 -1.03
CA PRO A 77 8.47 21.67 -0.69
C PRO A 77 7.55 21.48 -1.88
N ILE A 78 7.89 22.05 -3.05
CA ILE A 78 7.12 21.82 -4.27
C ILE A 78 7.13 20.33 -4.63
N LEU A 79 8.29 19.66 -4.57
CA LEU A 79 8.40 18.22 -4.83
C LEU A 79 7.57 17.40 -3.84
N ILE A 80 7.57 17.77 -2.55
CA ILE A 80 6.75 17.12 -1.52
C ILE A 80 5.26 17.26 -1.85
N VAL A 81 4.81 18.48 -2.17
CA VAL A 81 3.40 18.73 -2.54
C VAL A 81 3.01 17.95 -3.78
N LEU A 82 3.89 17.89 -4.79
CA LEU A 82 3.64 17.14 -6.02
C LEU A 82 3.55 15.63 -5.75
N GLY A 83 4.43 15.10 -4.90
CA GLY A 83 4.38 13.72 -4.41
C GLY A 83 3.06 13.42 -3.71
N LEU A 84 2.61 14.31 -2.82
CA LEU A 84 1.32 14.20 -2.12
C LEU A 84 0.13 14.19 -3.09
N VAL A 85 0.12 15.06 -4.10
CA VAL A 85 -0.94 15.10 -5.12
C VAL A 85 -1.00 13.78 -5.90
N ILE A 86 0.15 13.24 -6.29
CA ILE A 86 0.24 11.93 -6.97
C ILE A 86 -0.27 10.81 -6.05
N GLU A 87 0.06 10.86 -4.76
CA GLU A 87 -0.34 9.88 -3.76
C GLU A 87 -1.87 9.89 -3.56
N ILE A 88 -2.46 11.08 -3.41
CA ILE A 88 -3.91 11.28 -3.34
C ILE A 88 -4.59 10.73 -4.59
N TYR A 89 -4.06 11.06 -5.77
CA TYR A 89 -4.59 10.57 -7.04
C TYR A 89 -4.50 9.04 -7.14
N ALA A 90 -3.38 8.44 -6.75
CA ALA A 90 -3.17 7.00 -6.79
C ALA A 90 -4.09 6.23 -5.83
N ILE A 91 -4.43 6.80 -4.66
CA ILE A 91 -5.43 6.23 -3.74
C ILE A 91 -6.84 6.40 -4.30
N MET A 92 -7.15 7.60 -4.78
CA MET A 92 -8.52 7.95 -5.20
C MET A 92 -8.92 7.26 -6.50
N TRP A 93 -7.96 6.98 -7.39
CA TRP A 93 -8.20 6.36 -8.69
C TRP A 93 -8.70 4.91 -8.55
N HIS A 94 -9.99 4.73 -8.37
CA HIS A 94 -10.62 3.41 -8.45
C HIS A 94 -11.12 3.20 -9.88
N PRO A 95 -10.42 2.42 -10.73
CA PRO A 95 -10.90 2.14 -12.06
C PRO A 95 -12.18 1.31 -11.93
N LYS A 96 -13.31 1.89 -12.36
CA LYS A 96 -14.60 1.20 -12.42
C LYS A 96 -14.40 -0.09 -13.22
N THR A 97 -14.74 -1.22 -12.62
CA THR A 97 -14.83 -2.49 -13.36
C THR A 97 -15.74 -2.26 -14.56
N PRO A 98 -15.29 -2.55 -15.80
CA PRO A 98 -16.20 -2.61 -16.93
C PRO A 98 -17.37 -3.50 -16.52
N LYS A 99 -18.58 -2.94 -16.56
CA LYS A 99 -19.80 -3.69 -16.29
C LYS A 99 -19.89 -4.74 -17.39
N GLU A 100 -19.85 -6.00 -17.00
CA GLU A 100 -20.34 -7.11 -17.80
C GLU A 100 -21.87 -7.03 -17.88
#